data_AF-V9LI51-F1
#
_entry.id   AF-V9LI51-F1
#
_cell.length_a   1.000
_cell.length_b   1.000
_cell.length_c   1.000
_cell.angle_alpha   90.00
_cell.angle_beta   90.00
_cell.angle_gamma   90.00
#
_symmetry.space_group_name_H-M   'P 1'
#
loop_
_entity.id
_entity.type
_entity.pdbx_description
1 polymer ?
#
loop_
_entity_poly.entity_id
_entity_poly.type
_entity_poly.pdbx_seq_one_letter_code
_entity_poly.pdbx_strand_id
1 'polypeptide(L)'
;MVWVWIVHILCLIRLYHCVSSSDCNNETEYYSNGKCCFKCGPGSYMAADCKEAKYSSCHPCLHGFYQDAWTREGHCRAHSSCPEGDFERIEDGNLFQNVKCLCVKGKHCANKDCEICITDTSCLPGSGVTTPA
;
A
#
# COMPACT_ATOMS: atom_id res chain seq x y z
N MET A 1 40.12 -12.31 -42.35
CA MET A 1 38.88 -13.14 -42.49
C MET A 1 38.08 -13.17 -41.20
N VAL A 2 38.71 -13.39 -40.03
CA VAL A 2 38.04 -13.51 -38.71
C VAL A 2 37.48 -12.19 -38.16
N TRP A 3 38.10 -11.05 -38.49
CA TRP A 3 37.69 -9.72 -37.97
C TRP A 3 36.31 -9.26 -38.47
N VAL A 4 35.93 -9.67 -39.69
CA VAL A 4 34.62 -9.36 -40.29
C VAL A 4 33.48 -10.07 -39.54
N TRP A 5 33.75 -11.28 -39.03
CA TRP A 5 32.76 -12.09 -38.31
C TRP A 5 32.54 -11.56 -36.89
N ILE A 6 33.58 -11.06 -36.23
CA ILE A 6 33.49 -10.42 -34.89
C ILE A 6 32.63 -9.14 -34.96
N VAL A 7 32.80 -8.32 -35.99
CA VAL A 7 32.00 -7.10 -36.20
C VAL A 7 30.53 -7.45 -36.47
N HIS A 8 30.26 -8.50 -37.26
CA HIS A 8 28.90 -8.99 -37.48
C HIS A 8 28.25 -9.53 -36.21
N ILE A 9 28.97 -10.32 -35.40
CA ILE A 9 28.47 -10.87 -34.13
C ILE A 9 28.18 -9.74 -33.13
N LEU A 10 29.06 -8.74 -32.99
CA LEU A 10 28.82 -7.56 -32.14
C LEU A 10 27.65 -6.70 -32.62
N CYS A 11 27.43 -6.61 -33.94
CA CYS A 11 26.29 -5.92 -34.53
C CYS A 11 24.97 -6.68 -34.30
N LEU A 12 25.00 -8.01 -34.36
CA LEU A 12 23.85 -8.88 -34.05
C LEU A 12 23.50 -8.87 -32.54
N ILE A 13 24.49 -8.78 -31.64
CA ILE A 13 24.26 -8.65 -30.19
C ILE A 13 23.64 -7.28 -29.86
N ARG A 14 24.01 -6.20 -30.57
CA ARG A 14 23.37 -4.87 -30.46
C ARG A 14 21.90 -4.85 -30.92
N LEU A 15 21.52 -5.73 -31.86
CA LEU A 15 20.14 -5.90 -32.34
C LEU A 15 19.30 -6.82 -31.43
N TYR A 16 19.93 -7.71 -30.67
CA TYR A 16 19.27 -8.58 -29.69
C TYR A 16 18.88 -7.86 -28.40
N HIS A 17 19.47 -6.71 -28.11
CA HIS A 17 18.98 -5.81 -27.08
C HIS A 17 17.79 -4.99 -27.63
N CYS A 18 16.71 -5.68 -28.00
CA CYS A 18 15.40 -5.07 -27.89
C CYS A 18 15.16 -4.82 -26.40
N VAL A 19 15.53 -3.61 -25.98
CA VAL A 19 14.86 -2.91 -24.88
C VAL A 19 13.36 -3.04 -25.13
N SER A 20 12.72 -3.81 -24.26
CA SER A 20 11.29 -3.71 -23.98
C SER A 20 11.12 -4.19 -22.56
N SER A 21 11.68 -3.44 -21.60
CA SER A 21 11.16 -3.47 -20.24
C SER A 21 9.76 -2.86 -20.29
N SER A 22 8.77 -3.62 -20.75
CA SER A 22 7.37 -3.32 -20.45
C SER A 22 7.06 -3.82 -19.03
N ASP A 23 7.88 -3.41 -18.07
CA ASP A 23 7.52 -3.55 -16.66
C ASP A 23 6.63 -2.36 -16.34
N CYS A 24 5.32 -2.61 -16.28
CA CYS A 24 4.37 -1.63 -15.77
C CYS A 24 4.83 -1.15 -14.39
N ASN A 25 4.51 0.09 -14.03
CA ASN A 25 4.78 0.54 -12.67
C ASN A 25 3.89 -0.26 -11.71
N ASN A 26 4.46 -1.21 -10.97
CA ASN A 26 3.68 -2.10 -10.11
C ASN A 26 3.01 -1.37 -8.93
N GLU A 27 3.39 -0.13 -8.62
CA GLU A 27 2.73 0.69 -7.60
C GLU A 27 1.38 1.21 -8.09
N THR A 28 1.34 1.83 -9.28
CA THR A 28 0.17 2.57 -9.81
C THR A 28 -0.51 1.88 -10.99
N GLU A 29 0.12 0.89 -11.58
CA GLU A 29 -0.33 0.18 -12.77
C GLU A 29 -0.38 -1.34 -12.55
N TYR A 30 -1.02 -2.02 -13.47
CA TYR A 30 -1.07 -3.46 -13.56
C TYR A 30 -1.09 -3.91 -15.02
N TYR A 31 -0.57 -5.11 -15.27
CA TYR A 31 -0.63 -5.70 -16.58
C TYR A 31 -1.95 -6.46 -16.78
N SER A 32 -2.68 -6.12 -17.85
CA SER A 32 -3.92 -6.80 -18.26
C SER A 32 -4.11 -6.69 -19.77
N ASN A 33 -4.60 -7.75 -20.42
CA ASN A 33 -4.88 -7.80 -21.86
C ASN A 33 -3.71 -7.30 -22.75
N GLY A 34 -2.47 -7.70 -22.42
CA GLY A 34 -1.30 -7.36 -23.23
C GLY A 34 -0.76 -5.94 -23.03
N LYS A 35 -1.24 -5.18 -22.03
CA LYS A 35 -0.83 -3.79 -21.80
C LYS A 35 -0.86 -3.39 -20.32
N CYS A 36 -0.22 -2.27 -20.02
CA CYS A 36 -0.26 -1.63 -18.71
C CYS A 36 -1.50 -0.75 -18.55
N CYS A 37 -2.17 -0.92 -17.41
CA CYS A 37 -3.37 -0.20 -17.04
C CYS A 37 -3.23 0.43 -15.66
N PHE A 38 -3.81 1.61 -15.47
CA PHE A 38 -3.79 2.31 -14.19
C PHE A 38 -4.78 1.67 -13.22
N LYS A 39 -4.29 1.42 -12.01
CA LYS A 39 -5.10 1.10 -10.83
C LYS A 39 -6.00 2.26 -10.45
N CYS A 40 -6.92 2.04 -9.53
CA CYS A 40 -7.72 3.10 -8.92
C CYS A 40 -6.96 3.74 -7.76
N GLY A 41 -6.95 5.06 -7.69
CA GLY A 41 -6.24 5.79 -6.65
C GLY A 41 -6.91 5.70 -5.27
N PRO A 42 -6.25 6.19 -4.21
CA PRO A 42 -6.83 6.26 -2.87
C PRO A 42 -8.21 6.93 -2.86
N GLY A 43 -9.10 6.44 -2.00
CA GLY A 43 -10.49 6.88 -1.92
C GLY A 43 -11.42 6.30 -2.99
N SER A 44 -10.95 5.36 -3.82
CA SER A 44 -11.74 4.72 -4.86
C SER A 44 -11.47 3.22 -4.99
N TYR A 45 -12.45 2.49 -5.52
CA TYR A 45 -12.33 1.07 -5.86
C TYR A 45 -12.52 0.85 -7.37
N MET A 46 -12.10 -0.31 -7.86
CA MET A 46 -12.17 -0.66 -9.27
C MET A 46 -13.50 -1.32 -9.63
N ALA A 47 -14.37 -0.57 -10.30
CA ALA A 47 -15.65 -1.12 -10.78
C ALA A 47 -15.50 -1.96 -12.04
N ALA A 48 -14.50 -1.65 -12.88
CA ALA A 48 -14.17 -2.45 -14.05
C ALA A 48 -12.71 -2.24 -14.47
N ASP A 49 -12.10 -3.30 -15.01
CA ASP A 49 -10.78 -3.24 -15.63
C ASP A 49 -10.73 -2.25 -16.80
N CYS A 50 -9.52 -1.80 -17.11
CA CYS A 50 -9.23 -1.07 -18.33
C CYS A 50 -9.68 -1.88 -19.57
N LYS A 51 -10.30 -1.18 -20.53
CA LYS A 51 -10.63 -1.75 -21.85
C LYS A 51 -9.70 -1.14 -22.89
N GLU A 52 -10.19 -0.33 -23.81
CA GLU A 52 -9.35 0.35 -24.81
C GLU A 52 -8.42 1.39 -24.17
N ALA A 53 -8.93 2.16 -23.21
CA ALA A 53 -8.17 3.14 -22.44
C ALA A 53 -7.17 2.50 -21.48
N LYS A 54 -6.14 3.25 -21.07
CA LYS A 54 -5.21 2.84 -20.01
C LYS A 54 -5.80 2.94 -18.61
N TYR A 55 -6.84 3.75 -18.42
CA TYR A 55 -7.46 3.95 -17.10
C TYR A 55 -8.58 2.92 -16.87
N SER A 56 -8.60 2.35 -15.67
CA SER A 56 -9.69 1.51 -15.20
C SER A 56 -10.90 2.36 -14.79
N SER A 57 -12.07 1.76 -14.70
CA SER A 57 -13.26 2.45 -14.20
C SER A 57 -13.23 2.46 -12.67
N CYS A 58 -13.10 3.64 -12.08
CA CYS A 58 -12.96 3.81 -10.63
C CYS A 58 -14.18 4.54 -10.05
N HIS A 59 -14.69 4.06 -8.93
CA HIS A 59 -15.79 4.66 -8.20
C HIS A 59 -15.36 5.06 -6.78
N PRO A 60 -15.86 6.17 -6.24
CA PRO A 60 -15.50 6.62 -4.91
C PRO A 60 -15.98 5.63 -3.84
N CYS A 61 -15.23 5.53 -2.75
CA CYS A 61 -15.70 4.81 -1.57
C CYS A 61 -16.94 5.48 -0.96
N LEU A 62 -17.79 4.66 -0.33
CA LEU A 62 -18.93 5.14 0.44
C LEU A 62 -18.51 5.51 1.86
N HIS A 63 -19.37 6.26 2.56
CA HIS A 63 -19.17 6.53 3.98
C HIS A 63 -19.07 5.22 4.79
N GLY A 64 -18.13 5.19 5.74
CA GLY A 64 -17.78 3.98 6.49
C GLY A 64 -16.76 3.07 5.79
N PHE A 65 -16.28 3.44 4.60
CA PHE A 65 -15.27 2.70 3.86
C PHE A 65 -14.12 3.61 3.42
N TYR A 66 -12.96 2.99 3.19
CA TYR A 66 -11.73 3.66 2.79
C TYR A 66 -10.88 2.83 1.84
N GLN A 67 -9.97 3.50 1.15
CA GLN A 67 -8.89 2.89 0.40
C GLN A 67 -7.69 3.83 0.45
N ASP A 68 -6.58 3.39 1.04
CA ASP A 68 -5.40 4.22 1.32
C ASP A 68 -4.35 4.20 0.19
N ALA A 69 -4.47 3.25 -0.75
CA ALA A 69 -3.46 2.97 -1.76
C ALA A 69 -4.07 2.78 -3.16
N TRP A 70 -3.19 2.71 -4.16
CA TRP A 70 -3.56 2.35 -5.53
C TRP A 70 -4.00 0.89 -5.60
N THR A 71 -5.27 0.66 -5.95
CA THR A 71 -5.91 -0.65 -5.81
C THR A 71 -6.50 -1.20 -7.11
N ARG A 72 -6.65 -2.52 -7.15
CA ARG A 72 -7.50 -3.24 -8.12
C ARG A 72 -8.71 -3.89 -7.47
N GLU A 73 -8.90 -3.67 -6.18
CA GLU A 73 -10.02 -4.26 -5.45
C GLU A 73 -11.34 -3.72 -5.97
N GLY A 74 -12.31 -4.62 -6.12
CA GLY A 74 -13.67 -4.28 -6.53
C GLY A 74 -14.54 -3.68 -5.42
N HIS A 75 -13.94 -3.41 -4.26
CA HIS A 75 -14.59 -2.82 -3.10
C HIS A 75 -13.59 -1.99 -2.29
N CYS A 76 -14.11 -1.11 -1.44
CA CYS A 76 -13.31 -0.41 -0.45
C CYS A 76 -13.29 -1.19 0.88
N ARG A 77 -12.24 -1.01 1.68
CA ARG A 77 -12.14 -1.62 3.02
C ARG A 77 -13.09 -0.91 3.98
N ALA A 78 -13.77 -1.65 4.83
CA ALA A 78 -14.63 -1.06 5.86
C ALA A 78 -13.76 -0.43 6.97
N HIS A 79 -14.26 0.65 7.58
CA HIS A 79 -13.63 1.21 8.77
C HIS A 79 -13.67 0.21 9.93
N SER A 80 -12.55 0.10 10.65
CA SER A 80 -12.47 -0.70 11.86
C SER A 80 -13.10 0.04 13.05
N SER A 81 -13.59 -0.73 14.02
CA SER A 81 -13.94 -0.22 15.35
C SER A 81 -12.77 -0.37 16.31
N CYS A 82 -12.57 0.59 17.21
CA CYS A 82 -11.63 0.42 18.31
C CYS A 82 -12.21 -0.55 19.33
N PRO A 83 -11.49 -1.62 19.73
CA PRO A 83 -11.96 -2.54 20.75
C PRO A 83 -12.20 -1.80 22.08
N GLU A 84 -13.38 -1.99 22.66
CA GLU A 84 -13.74 -1.33 23.91
C GLU A 84 -12.84 -1.78 25.08
N GLY A 85 -12.63 -0.89 26.05
CA GLY A 85 -11.88 -1.15 27.28
C GLY A 85 -10.39 -0.86 27.18
N ASP A 86 -9.74 -1.34 26.13
CA ASP A 86 -8.27 -1.24 25.98
C ASP A 86 -7.82 -0.16 25.01
N PHE A 87 -8.71 0.28 24.12
CA PHE A 87 -8.41 1.28 23.11
C PHE A 87 -9.37 2.48 23.18
N GLU A 88 -8.84 3.65 22.84
CA GLU A 88 -9.59 4.87 22.61
C GLU A 88 -9.47 5.31 21.16
N ARG A 89 -10.54 5.86 20.59
CA ARG A 89 -10.53 6.44 19.24
C ARG A 89 -9.88 7.81 19.30
N ILE A 90 -8.83 8.00 18.51
CA ILE A 90 -8.11 9.29 18.41
C ILE A 90 -8.37 10.01 17.09
N GLU A 91 -8.65 9.28 16.01
CA GLU A 91 -9.00 9.86 14.72
C GLU A 91 -10.12 9.07 14.06
N ASP A 92 -11.10 9.78 13.50
CA ASP A 92 -12.13 9.18 12.67
C ASP A 92 -11.57 8.78 11.29
N GLY A 93 -12.13 7.70 10.75
CA GLY A 93 -11.82 7.26 9.40
C GLY A 93 -12.41 8.21 8.34
N ASN A 94 -11.76 8.26 7.18
CA ASN A 94 -12.28 8.95 6.00
C ASN A 94 -12.09 8.08 4.76
N LEU A 95 -12.24 8.63 3.55
CA LEU A 95 -12.13 7.85 2.30
C LEU A 95 -10.71 7.31 2.07
N PHE A 96 -9.70 7.91 2.68
CA PHE A 96 -8.28 7.64 2.44
C PHE A 96 -7.59 6.93 3.60
N GLN A 97 -8.21 6.85 4.77
CA GLN A 97 -7.62 6.21 5.94
C GLN A 97 -8.67 5.56 6.83
N ASN A 98 -8.23 4.53 7.55
CA ASN A 98 -9.04 3.89 8.57
C ASN A 98 -9.16 4.78 9.83
N VAL A 99 -10.08 4.40 10.71
CA VAL A 99 -10.12 4.86 12.10
C VAL A 99 -8.78 4.53 12.78
N LYS A 100 -8.23 5.48 13.54
CA LYS A 100 -7.04 5.23 14.37
C LYS A 100 -7.43 5.07 15.83
N CYS A 101 -6.91 4.02 16.43
CA CYS A 101 -7.10 3.65 17.81
C CYS A 101 -5.76 3.75 18.55
N LEU A 102 -5.80 4.22 19.79
CA LEU A 102 -4.65 4.26 20.68
C LEU A 102 -4.95 3.44 21.94
N CYS A 103 -3.94 2.82 22.52
CA CYS A 103 -4.08 2.23 23.84
C CYS A 103 -4.49 3.28 24.88
N VAL A 104 -5.43 2.95 25.74
CA VAL A 104 -5.80 3.82 26.86
C VAL A 104 -4.61 4.08 27.77
N LYS A 105 -4.65 5.20 28.50
CA LYS A 105 -3.59 5.61 29.43
C LYS A 105 -3.18 4.48 30.39
N GLY A 106 -1.87 4.24 30.50
CA GLY A 106 -1.29 3.18 31.33
C GLY A 106 -1.08 1.86 30.58
N LYS A 107 -1.25 1.87 29.26
CA LYS A 107 -0.97 0.75 28.37
C LYS A 107 -0.18 1.22 27.14
N HIS A 108 0.53 0.30 26.50
CA HIS A 108 1.22 0.52 25.23
C HIS A 108 0.99 -0.61 24.23
N CYS A 109 1.21 -0.32 22.94
CA CYS A 109 1.11 -1.30 21.87
C CYS A 109 2.18 -2.38 22.02
N ALA A 110 1.78 -3.65 21.97
CA ALA A 110 2.73 -4.77 21.98
C ALA A 110 3.53 -4.88 20.67
N ASN A 111 2.98 -4.41 19.55
CA ASN A 111 3.54 -4.47 18.21
C ASN A 111 3.29 -3.18 17.42
N LYS A 112 3.94 -3.04 16.25
CA LYS A 112 3.80 -1.87 15.38
C LYS A 112 2.37 -1.65 14.87
N ASP A 113 1.65 -2.75 14.65
CA ASP A 113 0.27 -2.73 14.17
C ASP A 113 -0.74 -2.39 15.29
N CYS A 114 -0.27 -2.31 16.55
CA CYS A 114 -1.05 -1.98 17.73
C CYS A 114 -2.37 -2.75 17.86
N GLU A 115 -2.32 -4.06 17.61
CA GLU A 115 -3.50 -4.93 17.71
C GLU A 115 -3.80 -5.32 19.17
N ILE A 116 -2.78 -5.23 20.04
CA ILE A 116 -2.85 -5.62 21.46
C ILE A 116 -2.22 -4.53 22.32
N CYS A 117 -2.96 -4.10 23.35
CA CYS A 117 -2.48 -3.19 24.38
C CYS A 117 -2.05 -3.97 25.62
N ILE A 118 -0.82 -3.73 26.07
CA ILE A 118 -0.27 -4.31 27.30
C ILE A 118 -0.06 -3.24 28.34
N THR A 119 -0.29 -3.59 29.61
CA THR A 119 -0.14 -2.65 30.73
C THR A 119 1.31 -2.21 30.88
N ASP A 120 1.49 -0.92 31.11
CA ASP A 120 2.80 -0.35 31.38
C ASP A 120 3.40 -0.93 32.66
N THR A 121 4.67 -1.29 32.59
CA THR A 121 5.40 -1.80 33.75
C THR A 121 5.72 -0.65 34.70
N SER A 122 5.37 -0.81 35.97
CA SER A 122 5.77 0.14 37.01
C SER A 122 7.28 0.09 37.24
N CYS A 123 7.92 1.25 37.34
CA CYS A 123 9.34 1.34 37.66
C CYS A 123 9.61 0.86 39.09
N LEU A 124 10.75 0.20 39.29
CA LEU A 124 11.24 -0.11 40.63
C LEU A 124 11.60 1.18 41.39
N PRO A 125 11.55 1.18 42.73
CA PRO A 125 12.01 2.31 43.54
C PRO A 125 13.42 2.76 43.14
N GLY A 126 13.60 4.06 42.92
CA GLY A 126 14.87 4.66 42.48
C GLY A 126 15.08 4.68 40.95
N SER A 127 14.15 4.13 40.16
CA SER A 127 14.15 4.21 38.69
C SER A 127 13.04 5.13 38.17
N GLY A 128 13.12 5.56 36.91
CA GLY A 128 12.12 6.42 36.28
C GLY A 128 11.87 6.07 34.82
N VAL A 129 10.78 6.62 34.27
CA VAL A 129 10.42 6.45 32.85
C VAL A 129 11.34 7.30 31.98
N THR A 130 11.96 6.70 30.98
CA THR A 130 12.69 7.44 29.94
C THR A 130 11.69 8.14 29.02
N THR A 131 11.80 9.47 28.89
CA THR A 131 11.04 10.23 27.90
C THR A 131 11.87 10.39 26.62
N PRO A 132 11.27 10.30 25.42
CA PRO A 132 11.95 10.66 24.18
C PRO A 132 12.44 12.12 24.25
N ALA A 133 13.63 12.37 23.70
CA ALA A 133 14.25 13.69 23.63
C ALA A 133 13.64 14.57 22.53
#